data_AF-A0A0F5ZQC3-F1
#
_entry.id   AF-A0A0F5ZQC3-F1
#
_cell.length_a   1.000
_cell.length_b   1.000
_cell.length_c   1.000
_cell.angle_alpha   90.00
_cell.angle_beta   90.00
_cell.angle_gamma   90.00
#
_symmetry.space_group_name_H-M   'P 1'
#
loop_
_entity.id
_entity.type
_entity.pdbx_description
1 polymer ?
#
loop_
_entity_poly.entity_id
_entity_poly.type
_entity_poly.pdbx_seq_one_letter_code
_entity_poly.pdbx_strand_id
1 'polypeptide(L)'
;MRSNIARQAIYNSEQKVIAYELLFREGCCDSFPCIESDIATDSVLNDLFCETTGGVTRVSDGLPCFVNFCYDSLIQGKALNYPAQELVIEVLEDCVADAELYKALEDLKSHGYQIAFDDFVPSSDWLPFLRLADCVKIDFRAQTLTQISQFVSKYRKRFEFKLLAEKIETDEEYHAALEMGFDLFQGYQLSKPERIFFSNVA
;
A
#
# COMPACT_ATOMS: atom_id res chain seq x y z
N MET A 1 1.02 -24.24 -8.01
CA MET A 1 -0.30 -23.85 -7.42
C MET A 1 -0.66 -22.48 -8.00
N ARG A 2 -1.93 -22.17 -8.27
CA ARG A 2 -2.30 -20.80 -8.68
C ARG A 2 -2.13 -19.90 -7.45
N SER A 3 -1.37 -18.80 -7.56
CA SER A 3 -1.36 -17.82 -6.47
C SER A 3 -2.68 -17.08 -6.44
N ASN A 4 -3.10 -16.69 -5.25
CA ASN A 4 -4.22 -15.78 -5.06
C ASN A 4 -3.72 -14.32 -4.97
N ILE A 5 -2.62 -14.00 -5.68
CA ILE A 5 -1.95 -12.71 -5.57
C ILE A 5 -1.77 -12.09 -6.94
N ALA A 6 -2.12 -10.82 -7.04
CA ALA A 6 -1.63 -9.93 -8.06
C ALA A 6 -0.69 -8.90 -7.43
N ARG A 7 0.27 -8.42 -8.22
CA ARG A 7 1.10 -7.28 -7.85
C ARG A 7 0.82 -6.12 -8.79
N GLN A 8 0.90 -4.90 -8.29
CA GLN A 8 0.88 -3.69 -9.12
C GLN A 8 2.10 -2.84 -8.81
N ALA A 9 2.79 -2.39 -9.85
CA ALA A 9 4.04 -1.64 -9.70
C ALA A 9 3.75 -0.21 -9.21
N ILE A 10 4.56 0.24 -8.26
CA ILE A 10 4.61 1.63 -7.79
C ILE A 10 5.86 2.29 -8.36
N TYR A 11 5.64 3.37 -9.10
CA TYR A 11 6.68 4.11 -9.81
C TYR A 11 7.09 5.34 -9.02
N ASN A 12 8.36 5.74 -9.14
CA ASN A 12 8.80 7.07 -8.74
C ASN A 12 8.59 8.10 -9.88
N SER A 13 8.93 9.36 -9.63
CA SER A 13 8.85 10.46 -10.61
C SER A 13 9.74 10.28 -11.86
N GLU A 14 10.72 9.37 -11.83
CA GLU A 14 11.56 8.99 -12.97
C GLU A 14 11.01 7.79 -13.74
N GLN A 15 9.76 7.35 -13.45
CA GLN A 15 9.14 6.15 -14.02
C GLN A 15 9.93 4.85 -13.76
N LYS A 16 10.68 4.79 -12.67
CA LYS A 16 11.30 3.54 -12.19
C LYS A 16 10.39 2.87 -11.18
N VAL A 17 10.24 1.55 -11.30
CA VAL A 17 9.56 0.74 -10.29
C VAL A 17 10.41 0.74 -9.03
N ILE A 18 9.82 1.13 -7.90
CA ILE A 18 10.51 1.18 -6.59
C ILE A 18 9.87 0.30 -5.53
N ALA A 19 8.63 -0.15 -5.76
CA ALA A 19 7.89 -1.04 -4.87
C ALA A 19 6.75 -1.71 -5.66
N TYR A 20 6.11 -2.69 -5.02
CA TYR A 20 4.87 -3.28 -5.50
C TYR A 20 3.79 -3.21 -4.42
N GLU A 21 2.54 -3.03 -4.80
CA GLU A 21 1.40 -3.35 -3.95
C GLU A 21 0.94 -4.77 -4.23
N LEU A 22 0.68 -5.54 -3.18
CA LEU A 22 0.19 -6.90 -3.29
C LEU A 22 -1.30 -6.95 -3.02
N LEU A 23 -2.03 -7.42 -4.03
CA LEU A 23 -3.47 -7.48 -4.07
C LEU A 23 -3.91 -8.93 -3.98
N PHE A 24 -4.74 -9.25 -3.00
CA PHE A 24 -5.38 -10.55 -2.93
C PHE A 24 -6.44 -10.69 -4.05
N ARG A 25 -6.45 -11.86 -4.70
CA ARG A 25 -7.34 -12.24 -5.80
C ARG A 25 -7.78 -13.69 -5.64
N GLU A 26 -9.09 -13.93 -5.49
CA GLU A 26 -9.61 -15.29 -5.40
C GLU A 26 -10.07 -15.82 -6.77
N GLY A 27 -9.68 -17.05 -7.12
CA GLY A 27 -10.21 -17.75 -8.30
C GLY A 27 -9.70 -17.26 -9.66
N CYS A 28 -10.40 -17.61 -10.75
CA CYS A 28 -10.01 -17.27 -12.14
C CYS A 28 -10.48 -15.89 -12.62
N CYS A 29 -11.29 -15.20 -11.82
CA CYS A 29 -11.94 -13.94 -12.21
C CYS A 29 -11.15 -12.79 -11.60
N ASP A 30 -10.96 -11.68 -12.31
CA ASP A 30 -10.35 -10.45 -11.78
C ASP A 30 -11.30 -9.68 -10.84
N SER A 31 -12.07 -10.42 -10.05
CA SER A 31 -13.05 -9.91 -9.11
C SER A 31 -12.36 -9.71 -7.75
N PHE A 32 -12.65 -8.59 -7.09
CA PHE A 32 -12.32 -8.41 -5.68
C PHE A 32 -13.15 -9.41 -4.87
N PRO A 33 -12.51 -10.34 -4.13
CA PRO A 33 -13.24 -11.34 -3.36
C PRO A 33 -13.94 -10.71 -2.16
N CYS A 34 -15.12 -11.25 -1.81
CA CYS A 34 -15.83 -10.91 -0.58
C CYS A 34 -15.32 -11.83 0.56
N ILE A 35 -14.04 -11.72 0.89
CA ILE A 35 -13.40 -12.45 1.99
C ILE A 35 -13.05 -11.46 3.10
N GLU A 36 -13.05 -11.93 4.35
CA GLU A 36 -12.56 -11.14 5.49
C GLU A 36 -11.13 -10.65 5.23
N SER A 37 -10.90 -9.35 5.41
CA SER A 37 -9.63 -8.68 5.11
C SER A 37 -8.43 -9.38 5.77
N ASP A 38 -8.61 -9.91 6.97
CA ASP A 38 -7.59 -10.62 7.72
C ASP A 38 -7.09 -11.91 7.03
N ILE A 39 -8.01 -12.66 6.40
CA ILE A 39 -7.67 -13.88 5.63
C ILE A 39 -6.89 -13.52 4.36
N ALA A 40 -7.27 -12.40 3.72
CA ALA A 40 -6.58 -11.90 2.54
C ALA A 40 -5.13 -11.49 2.89
N THR A 41 -4.94 -10.73 3.98
CA THR A 41 -3.63 -10.35 4.51
C THR A 41 -2.77 -11.57 4.81
N ASP A 42 -3.31 -12.56 5.53
CA ASP A 42 -2.57 -13.79 5.85
C ASP A 42 -2.18 -14.57 4.59
N SER A 43 -3.06 -14.67 3.59
CA SER A 43 -2.72 -15.33 2.33
C SER A 43 -1.59 -14.60 1.59
N VAL A 44 -1.62 -13.26 1.56
CA VAL A 44 -0.59 -12.44 0.92
C VAL A 44 0.75 -12.62 1.60
N LEU A 45 0.78 -12.53 2.93
CA LEU A 45 2.01 -12.67 3.73
C LEU A 45 2.61 -14.08 3.61
N ASN A 46 1.77 -15.12 3.64
CA ASN A 46 2.24 -16.49 3.50
C ASN A 46 2.91 -16.72 2.15
N ASP A 47 2.32 -16.28 1.04
CA ASP A 47 2.92 -16.44 -0.29
C ASP A 47 4.16 -15.54 -0.48
N LEU A 48 4.15 -14.32 0.07
CA LEU A 48 5.27 -13.38 0.00
C LEU A 48 6.51 -13.93 0.72
N PHE A 49 6.34 -14.55 1.89
CA PHE A 49 7.45 -15.04 2.71
C PHE A 49 7.65 -16.57 2.61
N CYS A 50 6.96 -17.25 1.70
CA CYS A 50 7.18 -18.67 1.48
C CYS A 50 8.49 -18.90 0.70
N GLU A 51 9.49 -19.47 1.37
CA GLU A 51 10.77 -19.81 0.70
C GLU A 51 10.58 -20.79 -0.47
N THR A 52 9.62 -21.70 -0.37
CA THR A 52 9.38 -22.72 -1.41
C THR A 52 8.81 -22.15 -2.71
N THR A 53 8.17 -20.98 -2.66
CA THR A 53 7.67 -20.29 -3.85
C THR A 53 8.72 -19.35 -4.45
N GLY A 54 9.84 -19.10 -3.75
CA GLY A 54 10.85 -18.09 -4.09
C GLY A 54 10.64 -16.74 -3.39
N GLY A 55 9.64 -16.66 -2.49
CA GLY A 55 9.37 -15.53 -1.61
C GLY A 55 9.38 -14.16 -2.29
N VAL A 56 9.90 -13.16 -1.56
CA VAL A 56 9.99 -11.75 -1.97
C VAL A 56 10.71 -11.57 -3.29
N THR A 57 11.81 -12.29 -3.53
CA THR A 57 12.55 -12.18 -4.80
C THR A 57 11.69 -12.52 -6.00
N ARG A 58 10.84 -13.55 -5.92
CA ARG A 58 9.96 -13.92 -7.03
C ARG A 58 8.72 -13.05 -7.10
N VAL A 59 8.23 -12.57 -5.96
CA VAL A 59 6.99 -11.79 -5.87
C VAL A 59 7.20 -10.34 -6.27
N SER A 60 8.30 -9.71 -5.87
CA SER A 60 8.53 -8.27 -6.04
C SER A 60 9.90 -7.93 -6.61
N ASP A 61 10.64 -8.91 -7.14
CA ASP A 61 12.00 -8.73 -7.64
C ASP A 61 12.94 -8.16 -6.54
N GLY A 62 12.62 -8.45 -5.27
CA GLY A 62 13.36 -7.96 -4.10
C GLY A 62 13.02 -6.52 -3.68
N LEU A 63 12.03 -5.88 -4.32
CA LEU A 63 11.55 -4.56 -3.93
C LEU A 63 10.56 -4.65 -2.75
N PRO A 64 10.39 -3.57 -1.95
CA PRO A 64 9.40 -3.51 -0.89
C PRO A 64 7.98 -3.76 -1.39
N CYS A 65 7.18 -4.44 -0.56
CA CYS A 65 5.79 -4.78 -0.83
C CYS A 65 4.84 -4.02 0.09
N PHE A 66 3.91 -3.27 -0.48
CA PHE A 66 2.76 -2.72 0.24
C PHE A 66 1.74 -3.84 0.41
N VAL A 67 1.32 -4.09 1.64
CA VAL A 67 0.34 -5.13 2.00
C VAL A 67 -0.71 -4.52 2.91
N ASN A 68 -1.97 -4.80 2.61
CA ASN A 68 -3.10 -4.22 3.32
C ASN A 68 -3.27 -4.90 4.67
N PHE A 69 -3.44 -4.10 5.71
CA PHE A 69 -3.76 -4.54 7.06
C PHE A 69 -5.01 -3.82 7.53
N CYS A 70 -6.00 -4.60 7.96
CA CYS A 70 -7.17 -4.06 8.65
C CYS A 70 -6.83 -3.80 10.12
N TYR A 71 -7.75 -3.10 10.79
CA TYR A 71 -7.61 -2.70 12.18
C TYR A 71 -7.21 -3.89 13.09
N ASP A 72 -7.94 -5.00 13.01
CA ASP A 72 -7.70 -6.17 13.87
C ASP A 72 -6.32 -6.79 13.64
N SER A 73 -5.86 -6.89 12.39
CA SER A 73 -4.53 -7.42 12.06
C SER A 73 -3.40 -6.56 12.64
N LEU A 74 -3.60 -5.23 12.69
CA LEU A 74 -2.65 -4.28 13.26
C LEU A 74 -2.58 -4.41 14.78
N ILE A 75 -3.74 -4.45 15.46
CA ILE A 75 -3.79 -4.59 16.92
C ILE A 75 -3.22 -5.93 17.38
N GLN A 76 -3.46 -7.00 16.63
CA GLN A 76 -2.90 -8.32 16.91
C GLN A 76 -1.39 -8.43 16.62
N GLY A 77 -0.77 -7.39 16.05
CA GLY A 77 0.66 -7.36 15.77
C GLY A 77 1.08 -8.36 14.70
N LYS A 78 0.19 -8.73 13.76
CA LYS A 78 0.49 -9.77 12.74
C LYS A 78 1.74 -9.47 11.93
N ALA A 79 1.94 -8.20 11.59
CA ALA A 79 3.10 -7.72 10.85
C ALA A 79 4.44 -8.02 11.52
N LEU A 80 4.49 -8.04 12.87
CA LEU A 80 5.72 -8.24 13.66
C LEU A 80 6.36 -9.62 13.44
N ASN A 81 5.64 -10.56 12.83
CA ASN A 81 6.16 -11.88 12.50
C ASN A 81 7.00 -11.90 11.21
N TYR A 82 7.10 -10.78 10.48
CA TYR A 82 7.70 -10.71 9.15
C TYR A 82 8.79 -9.63 9.06
N PRO A 83 9.79 -9.73 8.16
CA PRO A 83 10.86 -8.75 8.01
C PRO A 83 10.36 -7.35 7.64
N ALA A 84 10.74 -6.33 8.41
CA ALA A 84 10.33 -4.94 8.18
C ALA A 84 10.91 -4.32 6.89
N GLN A 85 12.04 -4.82 6.40
CA GLN A 85 12.73 -4.25 5.22
C GLN A 85 12.00 -4.54 3.90
N GLU A 86 11.18 -5.58 3.88
CA GLU A 86 10.49 -6.08 2.68
C GLU A 86 8.99 -5.75 2.69
N LEU A 87 8.48 -5.22 3.81
CA LEU A 87 7.07 -5.03 4.08
C LEU A 87 6.75 -3.58 4.46
N VAL A 88 5.91 -2.94 3.64
CA VAL A 88 5.26 -1.67 3.94
C VAL A 88 3.84 -1.97 4.41
N ILE A 89 3.51 -1.50 5.61
CA ILE A 89 2.20 -1.72 6.23
C ILE A 89 1.22 -0.70 5.67
N GLU A 90 0.28 -1.17 4.87
CA GLU A 90 -0.78 -0.32 4.33
C GLU A 90 -2.03 -0.40 5.21
N VAL A 91 -2.33 0.69 5.89
CA VAL A 91 -3.49 0.80 6.79
C VAL A 91 -4.69 1.22 5.95
N LEU A 92 -5.71 0.37 5.95
CA LEU A 92 -6.95 0.58 5.20
C LEU A 92 -7.72 1.82 5.70
N GLU A 93 -8.43 2.47 4.78
CA GLU A 93 -9.19 3.70 4.99
C GLU A 93 -10.38 3.53 5.93
N ASP A 94 -10.87 2.30 6.10
CA ASP A 94 -11.99 1.93 6.98
C ASP A 94 -11.59 1.72 8.44
N CYS A 95 -10.29 1.77 8.76
CA CYS A 95 -9.79 1.63 10.12
C CYS A 95 -10.28 2.77 11.03
N VAL A 96 -10.61 2.44 12.28
CA VAL A 96 -11.00 3.45 13.28
C VAL A 96 -9.74 4.12 13.85
N ALA A 97 -9.66 5.45 13.73
CA ALA A 97 -8.57 6.23 14.29
C ALA A 97 -8.73 6.43 15.81
N ASP A 98 -8.19 5.50 16.61
CA ASP A 98 -8.21 5.59 18.07
C ASP A 98 -6.83 5.41 18.72
N ALA A 99 -6.80 5.44 20.06
CA ALA A 99 -5.56 5.34 20.82
C ALA A 99 -4.90 3.95 20.71
N GLU A 100 -5.68 2.90 20.48
CA GLU A 100 -5.17 1.54 20.37
C GLU A 100 -4.46 1.35 19.02
N LEU A 101 -5.10 1.79 17.92
CA LEU A 101 -4.47 1.81 16.60
C LEU A 101 -3.21 2.68 16.59
N TYR A 102 -3.28 3.88 17.19
CA TYR A 102 -2.12 4.77 17.24
C TYR A 102 -0.92 4.09 17.90
N LYS A 103 -1.16 3.39 19.02
CA LYS A 103 -0.12 2.66 19.75
C LYS A 103 0.43 1.48 18.94
N ALA A 104 -0.43 0.74 18.26
CA ALA A 104 0.00 -0.37 17.39
C ALA A 104 0.91 0.13 16.25
N LEU A 105 0.54 1.24 15.61
CA LEU A 105 1.36 1.86 14.56
C LEU A 105 2.67 2.43 15.12
N GLU A 106 2.65 3.05 16.30
CA GLU A 106 3.87 3.53 16.97
C GLU A 106 4.82 2.36 17.29
N ASP A 107 4.29 1.23 17.75
CA ASP A 107 5.07 0.02 18.01
C ASP A 107 5.70 -0.52 16.71
N LEU A 108 4.95 -0.60 15.62
CA LEU A 108 5.48 -0.98 14.30
C LEU A 108 6.60 -0.02 13.84
N LYS A 109 6.42 1.29 14.00
CA LYS A 109 7.49 2.27 13.70
C LYS A 109 8.75 2.01 14.52
N SER A 110 8.60 1.67 15.80
CA SER A 110 9.74 1.36 16.67
C SER A 110 10.51 0.10 16.26
N HIS A 111 9.83 -0.84 15.57
CA HIS A 111 10.43 -2.05 14.99
C HIS A 111 10.96 -1.85 13.56
N GLY A 112 10.89 -0.62 13.02
CA GLY A 112 11.47 -0.25 11.74
C GLY A 112 10.58 -0.47 10.52
N TYR A 113 9.30 -0.77 10.70
CA TYR A 113 8.35 -0.85 9.59
C TYR A 113 8.06 0.52 8.99
N GLN A 114 7.77 0.52 7.69
CA GLN A 114 7.21 1.67 7.00
C GLN A 114 5.68 1.57 7.00
N ILE A 115 5.01 2.71 7.13
CA ILE A 115 3.54 2.79 7.19
C ILE A 115 3.03 3.65 6.02
N ALA A 116 2.07 3.10 5.29
CA ALA A 116 1.29 3.78 4.28
C ALA A 116 -0.17 3.92 4.76
N PHE A 117 -0.79 5.08 4.53
CA PHE A 117 -2.23 5.24 4.68
C PHE A 117 -2.92 5.17 3.32
N ASP A 118 -3.84 4.23 3.17
CA ASP A 118 -4.60 3.98 1.94
C ASP A 118 -5.77 4.97 1.78
N ASP A 119 -6.08 5.32 0.54
CA ASP A 119 -7.19 6.23 0.13
C ASP A 119 -7.44 7.40 1.11
N PHE A 120 -6.36 8.06 1.59
CA PHE A 120 -6.41 8.89 2.79
C PHE A 120 -7.26 10.15 2.62
N VAL A 121 -8.22 10.34 3.54
CA VAL A 121 -9.01 11.56 3.68
C VAL A 121 -8.78 12.15 5.07
N PRO A 122 -8.30 13.39 5.19
CA PRO A 122 -7.97 13.99 6.48
C PRO A 122 -9.22 14.23 7.34
N SER A 123 -9.21 13.73 8.56
CA SER A 123 -10.17 14.05 9.63
C SER A 123 -9.45 14.54 10.89
N SER A 124 -10.17 15.13 11.86
CA SER A 124 -9.57 15.54 13.13
C SER A 124 -8.83 14.42 13.83
N ASP A 125 -9.38 13.21 13.75
CA ASP A 125 -8.93 12.04 14.49
C ASP A 125 -7.72 11.39 13.80
N TRP A 126 -7.62 11.51 12.47
CA TRP A 126 -6.49 11.04 11.67
C TRP A 126 -5.30 12.01 11.62
N LEU A 127 -5.48 13.30 11.95
CA LEU A 127 -4.37 14.27 11.91
C LEU A 127 -3.15 13.89 12.77
N PRO A 128 -3.29 13.34 13.99
CA PRO A 128 -2.16 12.84 14.77
C PRO A 128 -1.37 11.72 14.08
N PHE A 129 -2.06 10.87 13.32
CA PHE A 129 -1.50 9.69 12.66
C PHE A 129 -0.55 10.05 11.52
N LEU A 130 -0.72 11.22 10.89
CA LEU A 130 0.20 11.70 9.84
C LEU A 130 1.67 11.83 10.30
N ARG A 131 1.95 11.84 11.61
CA ARG A 131 3.32 11.78 12.14
C ARG A 131 3.97 10.40 12.05
N LEU A 132 3.15 9.36 11.91
CA LEU A 132 3.58 7.97 11.79
C LEU A 132 3.67 7.52 10.31
N ALA A 133 3.11 8.30 9.38
CA ALA A 133 3.13 7.97 7.96
C ALA A 133 4.53 8.10 7.35
N ASP A 134 4.95 7.09 6.60
CA ASP A 134 6.04 7.19 5.63
C ASP A 134 5.50 7.46 4.23
N CYS A 135 4.27 7.03 3.96
CA CYS A 135 3.57 7.23 2.69
C CYS A 135 2.09 7.57 2.95
N VAL A 136 1.54 8.48 2.15
CA VAL A 136 0.10 8.76 2.11
C VAL A 136 -0.37 8.59 0.68
N LYS A 137 -1.31 7.67 0.48
CA LYS A 137 -1.89 7.32 -0.81
C LYS A 137 -3.14 8.17 -1.04
N ILE A 138 -3.28 8.75 -2.23
CA ILE A 138 -4.39 9.63 -2.60
C ILE A 138 -5.01 9.14 -3.90
N ASP A 139 -6.28 8.74 -3.83
CA ASP A 139 -7.08 8.33 -4.98
C ASP A 139 -7.55 9.54 -5.83
N PHE A 140 -7.08 9.59 -7.08
CA PHE A 140 -7.43 10.62 -8.07
C PHE A 140 -8.84 10.45 -8.68
N ARG A 141 -9.56 9.38 -8.36
CA ARG A 141 -10.96 9.13 -8.72
C ARG A 141 -11.91 9.49 -7.58
N ALA A 142 -11.48 9.33 -6.33
CA ALA A 142 -12.30 9.68 -5.16
C ALA A 142 -12.30 11.18 -4.84
N GLN A 143 -11.27 11.93 -5.26
CA GLN A 143 -11.09 13.34 -4.93
C GLN A 143 -10.89 14.21 -6.18
N THR A 144 -11.39 15.44 -6.15
CA THR A 144 -11.11 16.44 -7.19
C THR A 144 -9.67 16.96 -7.08
N LEU A 145 -9.08 17.36 -8.20
CA LEU A 145 -7.73 17.98 -8.22
C LEU A 145 -7.60 19.17 -7.26
N THR A 146 -8.68 19.93 -7.06
CA THR A 146 -8.72 21.04 -6.10
C THR A 146 -8.59 20.55 -4.66
N GLN A 147 -9.30 19.48 -4.28
CA GLN A 147 -9.20 18.88 -2.94
C GLN A 147 -7.81 18.30 -2.70
N ILE A 148 -7.25 17.61 -3.69
CA ILE A 148 -5.90 17.05 -3.63
C ILE A 148 -4.86 18.17 -3.46
N SER A 149 -4.94 19.23 -4.27
CA SER A 149 -4.02 20.37 -4.16
C SER A 149 -4.09 21.05 -2.78
N GLN A 150 -5.29 21.20 -2.23
CA GLN A 150 -5.49 21.74 -0.88
C GLN A 150 -4.88 20.83 0.20
N PHE A 151 -5.04 19.52 0.07
CA PHE A 151 -4.42 18.53 0.95
C PHE A 151 -2.89 18.68 0.95
N VAL A 152 -2.28 18.63 -0.24
CA VAL A 152 -0.83 18.72 -0.42
C VAL A 152 -0.28 20.01 0.17
N SER A 153 -0.89 21.15 -0.17
CA SER A 153 -0.51 22.47 0.37
C SER A 153 -0.55 22.52 1.90
N LYS A 154 -1.57 21.90 2.51
CA LYS A 154 -1.81 21.98 3.94
C LYS A 154 -0.89 21.10 4.78
N TYR A 155 -0.56 19.90 4.30
CA TYR A 155 0.09 18.88 5.14
C TYR A 155 1.54 18.61 4.79
N ARG A 156 1.94 18.79 3.52
CA ARG A 156 3.30 18.42 3.08
C ARG A 156 4.42 19.23 3.74
N LYS A 157 4.15 20.47 4.14
CA LYS A 157 5.11 21.30 4.88
C LYS A 157 5.20 20.97 6.38
N ARG A 158 4.28 20.15 6.89
CA ARG A 158 4.10 19.89 8.32
C ARG A 158 4.53 18.48 8.73
N PHE A 159 4.56 17.56 7.78
CA PHE A 159 4.85 16.14 8.00
C PHE A 159 5.80 15.64 6.90
N GLU A 160 6.67 14.71 7.27
CA GLU A 160 7.65 14.12 6.37
C GLU A 160 7.15 12.74 5.91
N PHE A 161 6.23 12.75 4.95
CA PHE A 161 5.76 11.54 4.26
C PHE A 161 5.90 11.71 2.75
N LYS A 162 6.02 10.59 2.04
CA LYS A 162 5.88 10.54 0.58
C LYS A 162 4.42 10.59 0.19
N LEU A 163 4.13 11.25 -0.92
CA LEU A 163 2.80 11.23 -1.54
C LEU A 163 2.78 10.21 -2.67
N LEU A 164 1.79 9.32 -2.64
CA LEU A 164 1.54 8.34 -3.70
C LEU A 164 0.21 8.66 -4.37
N ALA A 165 0.27 8.92 -5.68
CA ALA A 165 -0.90 9.21 -6.51
C ALA A 165 -1.45 7.89 -7.05
N GLU A 166 -2.71 7.60 -6.76
CA GLU A 166 -3.35 6.33 -7.14
C GLU A 166 -4.44 6.49 -8.15
N LYS A 167 -4.71 5.37 -8.83
CA LYS A 167 -5.75 5.23 -9.86
C LYS A 167 -5.58 6.31 -10.94
N ILE A 168 -4.32 6.58 -11.30
CA ILE A 168 -3.92 7.43 -12.43
C ILE A 168 -4.23 6.69 -13.74
N GLU A 169 -5.11 7.25 -14.56
CA GLU A 169 -5.63 6.63 -15.78
C GLU A 169 -5.25 7.39 -17.05
N THR A 170 -4.74 8.62 -16.92
CA THR A 170 -4.34 9.47 -18.05
C THR A 170 -2.96 10.10 -17.85
N ASP A 171 -2.30 10.46 -18.95
CA ASP A 171 -1.04 11.22 -18.89
C ASP A 171 -1.25 12.60 -18.26
N GLU A 172 -2.41 13.23 -18.48
CA GLU A 172 -2.74 14.52 -17.88
C GLU A 172 -2.80 14.44 -16.35
N GLU A 173 -3.37 13.37 -15.80
CA GLU A 173 -3.40 13.12 -14.36
C GLU A 173 -2.01 12.87 -13.78
N TYR A 174 -1.20 12.07 -14.48
CA TYR A 174 0.19 11.82 -14.10
C TYR A 174 1.00 13.13 -14.05
N HIS A 175 0.88 13.97 -15.07
CA HIS A 175 1.54 15.28 -15.10
C HIS A 175 1.02 16.23 -14.03
N ALA A 176 -0.30 16.28 -13.79
CA ALA A 176 -0.87 17.07 -12.70
C ALA A 176 -0.33 16.63 -11.33
N ALA A 177 -0.23 15.32 -11.09
CA ALA A 177 0.34 14.76 -9.87
C ALA A 177 1.83 15.15 -9.70
N LEU A 178 2.63 15.07 -10.77
CA LEU A 178 4.02 15.55 -10.78
C LEU A 178 4.13 17.04 -10.43
N GLU A 179 3.29 17.89 -11.01
CA GLU A 179 3.28 19.33 -10.74
C GLU A 179 2.87 19.67 -9.30
N MET A 180 1.94 18.89 -8.73
CA MET A 180 1.61 18.94 -7.30
C MET A 180 2.72 18.37 -6.41
N GLY A 181 3.73 17.76 -7.03
CA GLY A 181 4.94 17.26 -6.42
C GLY A 181 4.85 15.81 -5.93
N PHE A 182 3.84 15.02 -6.30
CA PHE A 182 3.76 13.63 -5.85
C PHE A 182 5.09 12.87 -6.05
N ASP A 183 5.45 12.03 -5.10
CA ASP A 183 6.73 11.34 -5.07
C ASP A 183 6.63 9.98 -5.80
N LEU A 184 5.48 9.34 -5.64
CA LEU A 184 5.16 8.00 -6.11
C LEU A 184 3.86 7.99 -6.91
N PHE A 185 3.74 7.03 -7.83
CA PHE A 185 2.64 6.95 -8.78
C PHE A 185 2.24 5.51 -9.04
N GLN A 186 0.93 5.28 -9.09
CA GLN A 186 0.33 4.00 -9.38
C GLN A 186 -1.00 4.20 -10.12
N GLY A 187 -1.29 3.33 -11.08
CA GLY A 187 -2.52 3.41 -11.87
C GLY A 187 -2.39 2.75 -13.23
N TYR A 188 -3.51 2.53 -13.90
CA TYR A 188 -3.58 1.80 -15.17
C TYR A 188 -2.86 2.49 -16.34
N GLN A 189 -2.62 3.80 -16.24
CA GLN A 189 -1.76 4.51 -17.18
C GLN A 189 -0.31 4.02 -17.13
N LEU A 190 0.17 3.57 -15.97
CA LEU A 190 1.54 3.14 -15.74
C LEU A 190 1.67 1.62 -15.83
N SER A 191 0.85 0.90 -15.07
CA SER A 191 0.79 -0.55 -15.09
C SER A 191 -0.55 -1.07 -14.57
N LYS A 192 -0.99 -2.21 -15.10
CA LYS A 192 -2.14 -2.95 -14.56
C LYS A 192 -1.66 -4.00 -13.57
N PRO A 193 -2.49 -4.38 -12.58
CA PRO A 193 -2.22 -5.53 -11.72
C PRO A 193 -1.91 -6.79 -12.54
N GLU A 194 -0.83 -7.47 -12.17
CA GLU A 194 -0.38 -8.71 -12.80
C GLU A 194 -0.46 -9.86 -11.80
N ARG A 195 -1.11 -10.96 -12.19
CA ARG A 195 -1.17 -12.18 -11.36
C ARG A 195 0.19 -12.87 -11.30
N ILE A 196 0.54 -13.34 -10.11
CA ILE A 196 1.77 -14.10 -9.90
C ILE A 196 1.48 -15.58 -10.12
N PHE A 197 2.35 -16.28 -10.86
CA PHE A 197 2.23 -17.71 -11.08
C PHE A 197 3.42 -18.44 -10.46
N PHE A 198 3.15 -19.24 -9.42
CA PHE A 198 4.13 -20.14 -8.83
C PHE A 198 4.14 -21.46 -9.62
N SER A 199 5.15 -21.63 -10.48
CA SER A 199 5.42 -22.92 -11.13
C SER A 199 5.82 -23.95 -10.06
N ASN A 200 5.26 -25.17 -10.14
CA ASN A 200 5.75 -26.27 -9.32
C ASN A 200 7.22 -26.48 -9.67
N VAL A 201 8.12 -26.32 -8.70
CA VAL A 201 9.38 -27.06 -8.74
C VAL A 201 9.00 -28.47 -8.32
N ALA A 202 9.13 -29.40 -9.27
CA ALA A 202 8.91 -30.83 -9.04
C ALA A 202 10.01 -31.40 -8.14
#